data_AF-A0A8B9YY81-F1
#
_entry.id   AF-A0A8B9YY81-F1
#
_cell.length_a   1.000
_cell.length_b   1.000
_cell.length_c   1.000
_cell.angle_alpha   90.00
_cell.angle_beta   90.00
_cell.angle_gamma   90.00
#
_symmetry.space_group_name_H-M   'P 1'
#
loop_
_entity.id
_entity.type
_entity.pdbx_description
1 polymer ?
#
loop_
_entity_poly.entity_id
_entity_poly.type
_entity_poly.pdbx_seq_one_letter_code
_entity_poly.pdbx_strand_id
1 'polypeptide(L)'
;GEMGGGGPTRVHTGSALVHTGKVLVHTGKVLVHTGKVLVHTGSALVHTGKVLVHTGSALVHTGKVLVHTGSALVHTGKVLVHTGSALVHTGRHWAALGGPTSILGGPKSILGGL
;
A
#
# COMPACT_ATOMS: atom_id res chain seq x y z
N GLY A 1 -20.87 12.97 -10.58
CA GLY A 1 -20.47 14.37 -10.42
C GLY A 1 -19.06 14.56 -10.92
N GLU A 2 -18.93 15.51 -11.86
CA GLU A 2 -17.75 16.28 -12.28
C GLU A 2 -16.62 15.62 -13.13
N MET A 3 -16.61 16.08 -14.39
CA MET A 3 -15.44 16.22 -15.27
C MET A 3 -14.63 17.47 -14.86
N GLY A 4 -13.29 17.37 -14.92
CA GLY A 4 -12.37 18.50 -14.80
C GLY A 4 -10.95 18.09 -15.22
N GLY A 5 -10.53 18.56 -16.40
CA GLY A 5 -9.23 18.29 -17.00
C GLY A 5 -8.13 19.17 -16.40
N GLY A 6 -7.14 18.52 -15.77
CA GLY A 6 -5.95 19.13 -15.16
C GLY A 6 -5.13 18.05 -14.46
N GLY A 7 -4.83 16.95 -15.18
CA GLY A 7 -4.21 15.71 -14.69
C GLY A 7 -4.53 15.36 -13.23
N PRO A 8 -5.79 15.03 -12.88
CA PRO A 8 -6.35 15.47 -11.62
C PRO A 8 -5.89 14.55 -10.49
N THR A 9 -5.14 15.13 -9.55
CA THR A 9 -5.14 14.63 -8.17
C THR A 9 -6.58 14.71 -7.66
N ARG A 10 -7.22 13.56 -7.43
CA ARG A 10 -8.56 13.50 -6.86
C ARG A 10 -8.50 13.26 -5.35
N VAL A 11 -9.39 13.92 -4.61
CA VAL A 11 -9.60 13.66 -3.18
C VAL A 11 -11.02 13.16 -2.99
N HIS A 12 -11.21 12.06 -2.26
CA HIS A 12 -12.54 11.50 -2.02
C HIS A 12 -12.70 11.02 -0.58
N THR A 13 -13.87 11.27 0.00
CA THR A 13 -14.29 10.71 1.28
C THR A 13 -15.57 9.91 1.07
N GLY A 14 -15.61 8.68 1.56
CA GLY A 14 -16.77 7.81 1.37
C GLY A 14 -16.55 6.41 1.93
N SER A 15 -17.60 5.58 1.96
CA SER A 15 -17.47 4.21 2.46
C SER A 15 -16.70 3.31 1.48
N ALA A 16 -17.01 3.43 0.19
CA ALA A 16 -16.43 2.60 -0.87
C ALA A 16 -16.16 3.41 -2.13
N LEU A 17 -15.03 3.16 -2.79
CA LEU A 17 -14.68 3.79 -4.07
C LEU A 17 -13.95 2.80 -4.99
N VAL A 18 -14.24 2.89 -6.30
CA VAL A 18 -13.43 2.29 -7.36
C VAL A 18 -12.93 3.42 -8.25
N HIS A 19 -11.61 3.50 -8.46
CA HIS A 19 -11.02 4.59 -9.23
C HIS A 19 -9.89 4.15 -10.15
N THR A 20 -9.95 4.59 -11.40
CA THR A 20 -8.83 4.51 -12.34
C THR A 20 -8.33 5.91 -12.62
N GLY A 21 -7.04 6.16 -12.39
CA GLY A 21 -6.48 7.50 -12.55
C GLY A 21 -5.00 7.58 -12.25
N LYS A 22 -4.41 8.77 -12.41
CA LYS A 22 -2.98 8.95 -12.14
C LYS A 22 -2.69 9.06 -10.64
N VAL A 23 -3.45 9.91 -9.94
CA VAL A 23 -3.23 10.22 -8.52
C VAL A 23 -4.56 10.32 -7.77
N LEU A 24 -4.66 9.64 -6.64
CA LEU A 24 -5.82 9.68 -5.75
C LEU A 24 -5.39 9.82 -4.28
N VAL A 25 -6.19 10.57 -3.51
CA VAL A 25 -6.19 10.55 -2.05
C VAL A 25 -7.59 10.14 -1.61
N HIS A 26 -7.70 9.13 -0.75
CA HIS A 26 -8.99 8.65 -0.29
C HIS A 26 -9.02 8.33 1.20
N THR A 27 -10.05 8.84 1.88
CA THR A 27 -10.40 8.42 3.24
C THR A 27 -11.71 7.66 3.21
N GLY A 28 -11.70 6.41 3.67
CA GLY A 28 -12.89 5.56 3.57
C GLY A 28 -12.71 4.16 4.13
N LYS A 29 -13.72 3.30 4.01
CA LYS A 29 -13.57 1.91 4.49
C LYS A 29 -12.88 1.03 3.46
N VAL A 30 -13.28 1.12 2.19
CA VAL A 30 -12.84 0.21 1.12
C VAL A 30 -12.47 0.99 -0.14
N LEU A 31 -11.33 0.67 -0.74
CA LEU A 31 -10.95 1.22 -2.05
C LEU A 31 -10.34 0.16 -2.97
N VAL A 32 -10.68 0.25 -4.25
CA VAL A 32 -9.94 -0.39 -5.34
C VAL A 32 -9.41 0.69 -6.28
N HIS A 33 -8.09 0.73 -6.47
CA HIS A 33 -7.47 1.73 -7.33
C HIS A 33 -6.46 1.13 -8.30
N THR A 34 -6.61 1.49 -9.58
CA THR A 34 -5.60 1.26 -10.62
C THR A 34 -5.02 2.60 -11.05
N GLY A 35 -3.71 2.80 -10.84
CA GLY A 35 -3.11 4.10 -11.12
C GLY A 35 -1.62 4.19 -10.87
N LYS A 36 -1.08 5.43 -10.80
CA LYS A 36 0.35 5.62 -10.54
C LYS A 36 0.63 5.82 -9.05
N VAL A 37 -0.14 6.68 -8.39
CA VAL A 37 0.10 7.10 -7.00
C VAL A 37 -1.21 7.10 -6.22
N LEU A 38 -1.19 6.52 -5.02
CA LEU A 38 -2.32 6.57 -4.10
C LEU A 38 -1.87 6.85 -2.67
N VAL A 39 -2.68 7.64 -1.96
CA VAL A 39 -2.67 7.74 -0.51
C VAL A 39 -4.05 7.31 -0.01
N HIS A 40 -4.11 6.32 0.88
CA HIS A 40 -5.38 5.86 1.44
C HIS A 40 -5.32 5.69 2.95
N THR A 41 -6.29 6.30 3.64
CA THR A 41 -6.58 6.02 5.04
C THR A 41 -7.91 5.27 5.13
N GLY A 42 -7.89 4.05 5.65
CA GLY A 42 -9.10 3.24 5.68
C GLY A 42 -8.94 1.84 6.25
N SER A 43 -9.92 0.97 6.03
CA SER A 43 -9.85 -0.40 6.56
C SER A 43 -9.22 -1.36 5.55
N ALA A 44 -9.64 -1.30 4.28
CA ALA A 44 -9.21 -2.24 3.24
C ALA A 44 -8.89 -1.54 1.91
N LEU A 45 -7.78 -1.95 1.28
CA LEU A 45 -7.39 -1.45 -0.03
C LEU A 45 -6.84 -2.55 -0.95
N VAL A 46 -7.20 -2.45 -2.22
CA VAL A 46 -6.52 -3.13 -3.32
C VAL A 46 -5.95 -2.08 -4.28
N HIS A 47 -4.64 -2.09 -4.49
CA HIS A 47 -4.00 -1.16 -5.41
C HIS A 47 -3.06 -1.84 -6.40
N THR A 48 -3.27 -1.55 -7.68
CA THR A 48 -2.31 -1.85 -8.75
C THR A 48 -1.72 -0.53 -9.25
N GLY A 49 -0.39 -0.37 -9.10
CA GLY A 49 0.25 0.88 -9.50
C GLY A 49 1.73 0.99 -9.23
N LYS A 50 2.25 2.22 -9.13
CA LYS A 50 3.69 2.45 -8.90
C LYS A 50 4.00 2.70 -7.43
N VAL A 51 3.25 3.59 -6.79
CA VAL A 51 3.53 4.09 -5.44
C VAL A 51 2.26 4.09 -4.63
N LEU A 52 2.33 3.56 -3.40
CA LEU A 52 1.25 3.60 -2.44
C LEU A 52 1.73 3.97 -1.05
N VAL A 53 0.93 4.80 -0.38
CA VAL A 53 0.94 4.97 1.07
C VAL A 53 -0.43 4.55 1.61
N HIS A 54 -0.46 3.60 2.55
CA HIS A 54 -1.70 3.16 3.18
C HIS A 54 -1.59 3.10 4.70
N THR A 55 -2.52 3.75 5.37
CA THR A 55 -2.78 3.58 6.79
C THR A 55 -4.11 2.85 6.96
N GLY A 56 -4.10 1.66 7.55
CA GLY A 56 -5.33 0.87 7.68
C GLY A 56 -5.17 -0.54 8.17
N SER A 57 -6.22 -1.35 8.08
CA SER A 57 -6.19 -2.72 8.61
C SER A 57 -5.57 -3.70 7.63
N ALA A 58 -5.98 -3.66 6.36
CA ALA A 58 -5.63 -4.66 5.35
C ALA A 58 -5.30 -4.05 3.99
N LEU A 59 -4.22 -4.53 3.38
CA LEU A 59 -3.80 -4.09 2.04
C LEU A 59 -3.32 -5.24 1.15
N VAL A 60 -3.73 -5.18 -0.11
CA VAL A 60 -3.10 -5.88 -1.23
C VAL A 60 -2.53 -4.87 -2.22
N HIS A 61 -1.22 -4.92 -2.45
CA HIS A 61 -0.57 -4.05 -3.42
C HIS A 61 0.32 -4.80 -4.41
N THR A 62 0.06 -4.55 -5.70
CA THR A 62 0.97 -4.91 -6.78
C THR A 62 1.58 -3.64 -7.36
N GLY A 63 2.90 -3.49 -7.23
CA GLY A 63 3.57 -2.28 -7.72
C GLY A 63 5.04 -2.19 -7.44
N LYS A 64 5.59 -0.96 -7.41
CA LYS A 64 7.03 -0.75 -7.22
C LYS A 64 7.38 -0.43 -5.78
N VAL A 65 6.65 0.49 -5.15
CA VAL A 65 6.98 1.06 -3.85
C VAL A 65 5.73 1.10 -2.98
N LEU A 66 5.85 0.59 -1.75
CA LEU A 66 4.80 0.65 -0.75
C LEU A 66 5.32 1.11 0.61
N VAL A 67 4.55 1.99 1.23
CA VAL A 67 4.57 2.24 2.68
C VAL A 67 3.21 1.85 3.25
N HIS A 68 3.22 0.95 4.23
CA HIS A 68 2.00 0.52 4.91
C HIS A 68 2.14 0.54 6.42
N THR A 69 1.23 1.23 7.09
CA THR A 69 1.01 1.12 8.53
C THR A 69 -0.32 0.42 8.77
N GLY A 70 -0.31 -0.74 9.42
CA GLY A 70 -1.52 -1.52 9.58
C GLY A 70 -1.37 -2.91 10.14
N SER A 71 -2.45 -3.70 10.09
CA SER A 71 -2.45 -5.05 10.67
C SER A 71 -1.91 -6.09 9.69
N ALA A 72 -2.36 -6.07 8.43
CA ALA A 72 -2.07 -7.11 7.45
C ALA A 72 -1.73 -6.56 6.07
N LEU A 73 -0.67 -7.11 5.47
CA LEU A 73 -0.23 -6.72 4.14
C LEU A 73 0.18 -7.89 3.26
N VAL A 74 -0.27 -7.85 2.00
CA VAL A 74 0.29 -8.59 0.88
C VAL A 74 0.89 -7.61 -0.14
N HIS A 75 2.19 -7.71 -0.39
CA HIS A 75 2.85 -6.88 -1.40
C HIS A 75 3.70 -7.68 -2.38
N THR A 76 3.40 -7.50 -3.67
CA THR A 76 4.28 -7.90 -4.77
C THR A 76 4.92 -6.67 -5.37
N GLY A 77 6.25 -6.56 -5.28
CA GLY A 77 6.95 -5.39 -5.80
C GLY A 77 8.43 -5.30 -5.51
N LYS A 78 8.98 -4.09 -5.56
CA LYS A 78 10.44 -3.88 -5.43
C LYS A 78 10.85 -3.44 -4.04
N VAL A 79 10.10 -2.51 -3.45
CA VAL A 79 10.45 -1.82 -2.20
C VAL A 79 9.23 -1.77 -1.29
N LEU A 80 9.43 -2.19 -0.04
CA LEU A 80 8.42 -2.17 0.99
C LEU A 80 8.92 -1.58 2.31
N VAL A 81 8.10 -0.74 2.92
CA VAL A 81 8.14 -0.43 4.35
C VAL A 81 6.81 -0.82 4.96
N HIS A 82 6.84 -1.72 5.93
CA HIS A 82 5.67 -2.15 6.68
C HIS A 82 5.85 -1.89 8.17
N THR A 83 4.87 -1.26 8.79
CA THR A 83 4.71 -1.25 10.23
C THR A 83 3.43 -2.01 10.58
N GLY A 84 3.54 -3.16 11.25
CA GLY A 84 2.38 -3.99 11.51
C GLY A 84 2.63 -5.41 11.96
N SER A 85 1.54 -6.18 12.06
CA SER A 85 1.55 -7.51 12.67
C SER A 85 1.78 -8.65 11.68
N ALA A 86 1.33 -8.54 10.43
CA ALA A 86 1.39 -9.61 9.44
C ALA A 86 1.82 -9.09 8.07
N LEU A 87 2.88 -9.71 7.51
CA LEU A 87 3.44 -9.35 6.21
C LEU A 87 3.69 -10.57 5.33
N VAL A 88 3.18 -10.51 4.10
CA VAL A 88 3.62 -11.32 2.98
C VAL A 88 4.22 -10.41 1.92
N HIS A 89 5.51 -10.59 1.62
CA HIS A 89 6.20 -9.82 0.61
C HIS A 89 6.89 -10.73 -0.41
N THR A 90 6.64 -10.46 -1.69
CA THR A 90 7.42 -10.99 -2.81
C THR A 90 8.13 -9.84 -3.50
N GLY A 91 9.44 -9.73 -3.29
CA GLY A 91 10.22 -8.63 -3.84
C GLY A 91 11.67 -8.58 -3.39
N ARG A 92 12.36 -7.50 -3.78
CA ARG A 92 13.80 -7.37 -3.57
C ARG A 92 14.16 -6.77 -2.22
N HIS A 93 13.49 -5.71 -1.81
CA HIS A 93 13.85 -4.95 -0.61
C HIS A 93 12.64 -4.70 0.26
N TRP A 94 12.75 -4.99 1.56
CA TRP A 94 11.69 -4.75 2.51
C TRP A 94 12.20 -4.49 3.92
N ALA A 95 11.42 -3.72 4.68
CA ALA A 95 11.58 -3.54 6.11
C ALA A 95 10.23 -3.78 6.79
N ALA A 96 10.21 -4.60 7.84
CA ALA A 96 9.03 -4.80 8.69
C ALA A 96 9.34 -4.40 10.13
N LEU A 97 8.50 -3.53 10.69
CA LEU A 97 8.61 -2.94 12.03
C LEU A 97 7.32 -3.22 12.81
N GLY A 98 7.41 -3.50 14.11
CA GLY A 98 6.22 -3.48 14.99
C GLY A 98 5.36 -4.75 15.04
N GLY A 99 5.85 -5.88 14.54
CA GLY A 99 5.33 -7.23 14.83
C GLY A 99 6.23 -7.99 15.82
N PRO A 100 5.89 -9.24 16.21
CA PRO A 100 6.74 -10.06 17.08
C PRO A 100 8.15 -10.33 16.53
N THR A 101 8.38 -10.05 15.24
CA THR A 101 9.67 -10.11 14.57
C THR A 101 9.90 -8.82 13.79
N SER A 102 10.90 -8.02 14.18
CA SER A 102 11.40 -6.90 13.37
C SER A 102 12.54 -7.40 12.49
N ILE A 103 12.42 -7.26 11.17
CA ILE A 103 13.38 -7.84 10.20
C ILE A 103 13.67 -6.82 9.10
N LEU A 104 14.95 -6.64 8.76
CA LEU A 104 15.41 -5.98 7.54
C LEU A 104 15.77 -7.04 6.49
N GLY A 105 15.08 -7.04 5.35
CA GLY A 105 15.27 -8.03 4.29
C GLY A 105 15.65 -7.43 2.94
N GLY A 106 16.66 -8.01 2.30
CA GLY A 106 17.14 -7.66 0.96
C GLY A 106 17.58 -8.90 0.17
N PRO A 107 17.98 -8.76 -1.10
CA PRO A 107 18.31 -9.90 -1.98
C PRO A 107 19.58 -10.67 -1.56
N LYS A 108 20.20 -10.28 -0.43
CA LYS A 108 21.36 -10.93 0.21
C LYS A 108 21.20 -11.04 1.74
N SER A 109 19.99 -10.98 2.26
CA SER A 109 19.77 -11.25 3.69
C SER A 109 19.79 -12.76 3.92
N ILE A 110 20.95 -13.28 4.35
CA ILE A 110 21.04 -14.60 4.98
C ILE A 110 20.24 -14.46 6.28
N LEU A 111 19.10 -15.16 6.37
CA LEU A 111 18.25 -15.13 7.53
C LEU A 111 18.98 -15.84 8.68
N GLY A 112 19.67 -15.07 9.52
CA GLY A 112 19.88 -15.44 10.91
C GLY A 112 18.52 -15.41 11.59
N GLY A 113 17.94 -16.60 11.77
CA GLY A 113 16.85 -16.85 12.69
C GLY A 113 17.40 -17.57 13.91
N LEU A 114 17.10 -17.00 15.09
CA LEU A 114 17.62 -17.30 16.43
C LEU A 114 19.10 -16.96 16.69
#